data_AF-A0A7Y5VSL0-F1
#
_entry.id   AF-A0A7Y5VSL0-F1
#
_cell.length_a   1.000
_cell.length_b   1.000
_cell.length_c   1.000
_cell.angle_alpha   90.00
_cell.angle_beta   90.00
_cell.angle_gamma   90.00
#
_symmetry.space_group_name_H-M   'P 1'
#
loop_
_entity.id
_entity.type
_entity.pdbx_description
1 polymer ?
#
loop_
_entity_poly.entity_id
_entity_poly.type
_entity_poly.pdbx_seq_one_letter_code
_entity_poly.pdbx_strand_id
1 'polypeptide(L)' 'QTEQRARGIAALAALAARLEAADPKRVLARGFSITRSRGRIVTHPAQAPAGEKVTTQTAGGEFDSRVLERGQGELFE' A
#
# COMPACT_ATOMS: atom_id res chain seq x y z
N GLN A 1 -34.38 0.95 -26.62
CA GLN A 1 -34.03 1.86 -25.51
C GLN A 1 -33.47 1.13 -24.28
N THR A 2 -33.94 -0.07 -23.96
CA THR A 2 -33.45 -0.90 -22.82
C THR A 2 -31.98 -1.31 -22.93
N GLU A 3 -31.50 -1.70 -24.11
CA GLU A 3 -30.08 -2.10 -24.30
C GLU A 3 -29.09 -0.95 -24.07
N GLN A 4 -29.43 0.26 -24.50
CA GLN A 4 -28.56 1.44 -24.32
C GLN A 4 -28.42 1.78 -22.83
N ARG A 5 -29.50 1.63 -22.06
CA ARG A 5 -29.50 1.82 -20.61
C ARG A 5 -28.68 0.75 -19.90
N ALA A 6 -28.80 -0.52 -20.32
CA ALA A 6 -28.02 -1.63 -19.76
C ALA A 6 -26.51 -1.44 -19.98
N ARG A 7 -26.10 -1.01 -21.19
CA ARG A 7 -24.70 -0.68 -21.49
C ARG A 7 -24.18 0.47 -20.63
N GLY A 8 -24.99 1.52 -20.43
CA GLY A 8 -24.63 2.64 -19.56
C GLY A 8 -24.40 2.22 -18.10
N ILE A 9 -25.26 1.35 -17.56
CA ILE A 9 -25.13 0.82 -16.20
C ILE A 9 -23.86 -0.04 -16.06
N ALA A 10 -23.58 -0.91 -17.02
CA ALA A 10 -22.39 -1.75 -17.00
C ALA A 10 -21.10 -0.92 -17.05
N ALA A 11 -21.06 0.12 -17.89
CA ALA A 11 -19.91 1.02 -17.98
C ALA A 11 -19.68 1.80 -16.67
N LEU A 12 -20.75 2.30 -16.04
CA LEU A 12 -20.67 2.99 -14.75
C LEU A 12 -20.16 2.05 -13.64
N ALA A 13 -20.70 0.83 -13.57
CA ALA A 13 -20.27 -0.18 -12.60
C ALA A 13 -18.79 -0.55 -12.78
N ALA A 14 -18.32 -0.69 -14.02
CA ALA A 14 -16.92 -0.97 -14.31
C ALA A 14 -15.99 0.19 -13.91
N LEU A 15 -16.44 1.45 -14.06
CA LEU A 15 -15.67 2.61 -13.62
C LEU A 15 -15.60 2.70 -12.09
N ALA A 16 -16.73 2.49 -11.41
CA ALA A 16 -16.78 2.43 -9.95
C ALA A 16 -15.87 1.32 -9.39
N ALA A 17 -15.89 0.13 -10.00
CA ALA A 17 -15.02 -0.98 -9.59
C ALA A 17 -13.52 -0.64 -9.72
N ARG A 18 -13.12 0.11 -10.75
CA ARG A 18 -11.73 0.58 -10.90
C ARG A 18 -11.35 1.60 -9.84
N LEU A 19 -12.25 2.54 -9.52
CA LEU A 19 -12.03 3.53 -8.48
C LEU A 19 -11.85 2.86 -7.12
N GLU A 20 -12.73 1.90 -6.80
CA GLU A 20 -12.66 1.11 -5.58
C GLU A 20 -11.38 0.27 -5.50
N ALA A 21 -10.94 -0.31 -6.61
CA ALA A 21 -9.68 -1.05 -6.67
C ALA A 21 -8.44 -0.14 -6.49
N ALA A 22 -8.55 1.14 -6.86
CA ALA A 22 -7.50 2.14 -6.72
C ALA A 22 -7.53 2.85 -5.34
N ASP A 23 -8.55 2.64 -4.51
CA ASP A 23 -8.60 3.16 -3.16
C ASP A 23 -7.46 2.53 -2.32
N PRO A 24 -6.51 3.35 -1.82
CA PRO A 24 -5.40 2.87 -0.98
C PRO A 24 -5.87 2.03 0.21
N LYS A 25 -7.06 2.30 0.77
CA LYS A 25 -7.62 1.50 1.88
C LYS A 25 -7.91 0.06 1.47
N ARG A 26 -8.42 -0.15 0.25
CA ARG A 26 -8.68 -1.50 -0.27
C ARG A 26 -7.40 -2.24 -0.60
N VAL A 27 -6.36 -1.53 -1.04
CA VAL A 27 -5.03 -2.10 -1.25
C VAL A 27 -4.45 -2.58 0.08
N LEU A 28 -4.51 -1.75 1.13
CA LEU A 28 -4.07 -2.14 2.48
C LEU A 28 -4.87 -3.34 3.01
N ALA A 29 -6.19 -3.36 2.81
CA ALA A 29 -7.04 -4.47 3.24
C ALA A 29 -6.71 -5.82 2.56
N ARG A 30 -6.01 -5.81 1.42
CA ARG A 30 -5.52 -7.01 0.72
C ARG A 30 -4.20 -7.55 1.30
N GLY A 31 -3.68 -6.95 2.36
CA GLY A 31 -2.44 -7.39 3.02
C GLY A 31 -1.18 -6.67 2.54
N PHE A 32 -1.31 -5.60 1.75
CA PHE A 32 -0.19 -4.71 1.45
C PHE A 32 0.01 -3.69 2.57
N SER A 33 1.21 -3.10 2.62
CA SER A 33 1.55 -2.02 3.54
C SER A 33 2.20 -0.85 2.81
N ILE A 34 2.06 0.35 3.35
CA ILE A 34 2.76 1.55 2.90
C ILE A 34 3.85 1.89 3.91
N THR A 35 5.11 1.92 3.48
CA THR A 35 6.23 2.31 4.34
C THR A 35 6.64 3.75 4.04
N ARG A 36 6.86 4.54 5.08
CA ARG A 36 7.34 5.91 5.00
C ARG A 36 8.66 6.07 5.75
N SER A 37 9.61 6.76 5.13
CA SER A 37 10.81 7.27 5.78
C SER A 37 10.73 8.80 5.81
N ARG A 38 10.87 9.41 6.99
CA ARG A 38 10.78 10.87 7.19
C ARG A 38 9.53 11.48 6.52
N GLY A 39 8.40 10.79 6.63
CA GLY A 39 7.12 11.21 6.03
C GLY A 39 6.98 10.98 4.51
N ARG A 40 8.01 10.49 3.82
CA ARG A 40 7.98 10.21 2.37
C ARG A 40 7.78 8.73 2.10
N ILE A 41 6.94 8.40 1.12
CA ILE A 41 6.71 7.01 0.69
C ILE A 41 8.01 6.41 0.18
N VAL A 42 8.33 5.22 0.69
CA VAL A 42 9.48 4.43 0.24
C VAL A 42 9.06 3.60 -0.97
N THR A 43 9.67 3.88 -2.12
CA THR A 43 9.52 3.11 -3.37
C THR A 43 10.84 2.48 -3.82
N HIS A 44 11.96 2.87 -3.20
CA HIS A 44 13.30 2.33 -3.49
C HIS A 44 14.07 2.08 -2.18
N PRO A 45 14.83 0.98 -2.05
CA PRO A 45 15.55 0.65 -0.80
C PRO A 45 16.49 1.76 -0.29
N ALA A 46 17.16 2.48 -1.20
CA ALA A 46 18.06 3.58 -0.85
C ALA A 46 17.37 4.76 -0.13
N GLN A 47 16.03 4.83 -0.13
CA GLN A 47 15.26 5.86 0.57
C GLN A 47 15.02 5.52 2.05
N ALA A 48 15.38 4.30 2.47
CA ALA A 48 15.30 3.83 3.84
C ALA A 48 16.60 3.09 4.21
N PRO A 49 17.74 3.79 4.36
CA PRO A 49 19.01 3.19 4.78
C PRO A 49 18.91 2.49 6.15
N ALA A 50 19.86 1.59 6.41
CA ALA A 50 19.94 0.90 7.68
C ALA A 50 20.08 1.85 8.87
N GLY A 51 19.51 1.45 10.01
CA GLY A 51 19.39 2.26 11.22
C GLY A 51 18.25 3.29 11.18
N GLU A 52 17.64 3.54 10.02
CA GLU A 52 16.56 4.52 9.89
C GLU A 52 15.26 4.05 10.54
N LYS A 53 14.54 4.99 11.15
CA LYS A 53 13.18 4.79 11.63
C LYS A 53 12.19 4.99 10.48
N VAL A 54 11.34 4.00 10.24
CA VAL A 54 10.25 4.06 9.26
C VAL A 54 8.91 3.85 9.94
N THR A 55 7.87 4.46 9.38
CA THR A 55 6.49 4.25 9.79
C THR A 55 5.80 3.40 8.73
N THR A 56 5.23 2.28 9.15
CA THR A 56 4.52 1.36 8.28
C THR A 56 3.02 1.45 8.57
N GLN A 57 2.26 1.73 7.52
CA GLN A 57 0.81 1.79 7.56
C GLN A 57 0.23 0.50 6.96
N THR A 58 -0.69 -0.10 7.70
CA THR A 58 -1.44 -1.30 7.33
C THR A 58 -2.94 -0.99 7.35
N ALA A 59 -3.78 -1.97 7.01
CA ALA A 59 -5.22 -1.84 7.18
C ALA A 59 -5.65 -1.63 8.65
N GLY A 60 -4.89 -2.18 9.59
CA GLY A 60 -5.20 -2.14 11.03
C GLY A 60 -4.65 -0.91 11.76
N GLY A 61 -3.92 -0.03 11.06
CA GLY A 61 -3.26 1.13 11.67
C GLY A 61 -1.79 1.21 11.33
N GLU A 62 -1.05 1.95 12.15
CA GLU A 62 0.36 2.28 11.90
C GLU A 62 1.26 1.76 13.02
N PHE A 63 2.49 1.40 12.67
CA PHE A 63 3.55 1.09 13.62
C PHE A 63 4.89 1.60 13.12
N ASP A 64 5.81 1.80 14.05
CA ASP A 64 7.17 2.20 13.75
C ASP A 64 8.12 1.01 13.78
N SER A 65 9.09 0.99 12.87
CA SER A 65 10.16 -0.01 12.82
C SER A 65 11.50 0.62 12.48
N ARG A 66 12.59 -0.13 12.71
CA ARG A 66 13.95 0.29 12.37
C ARG A 66 14.48 -0.61 11.25
N VAL A 67 15.04 0.00 10.21
CA VAL A 67 15.65 -0.74 9.10
C VAL A 67 16.94 -1.40 9.59
N LEU A 68 17.09 -2.70 9.35
CA LEU A 68 18.31 -3.44 9.63
C LEU A 68 19.24 -3.46 8.41
N GLU A 69 20.54 -3.61 8.64
CA GLU A 69 21.44 -3.96 7.53
C GLU A 69 21.16 -5.38 7.06
N ARG A 70 21.18 -5.58 5.74
CA ARG A 70 21.13 -6.92 5.15
C ARG A 70 22.40 -7.67 5.59
N GLY A 71 22.24 -8.63 6.51
CA GLY A 71 23.32 -9.41 7.11
C GLY A 71 23.35 -9.40 8.65
N GLN A 72 22.67 -8.45 9.30
CA GLN A 72 22.60 -8.39 10.78
C GLN A 72 21.54 -9.32 11.39
N GLY A 73 20.62 -9.84 10.58
CA GLY A 73 19.53 -10.71 11.07
C GLY A 73 19.99 -12.08 11.56
N GLU A 74 21.16 -12.56 11.12
CA GLU A 74 21.70 -13.87 11.52
C GLU A 74 22.41 -13.84 12.90
N LEU A 75 22.54 -12.68 13.55
CA LEU A 75 23.23 -12.57 14.84
C LEU A 75 22.34 -12.86 16.06
N PHE A 76 21.02 -12.98 15.89
CA PHE A 76 20.06 -13.13 16.99
C PHE A 76 19.19 -14.40 16.91
N GLU A 77 19.55 -15.38 16.07
CA GLU A 77 18.99 -16.74 16.10
C GLU A 77 20.00 -17.77 16.62
#